data_AF-A0A972ARB3-F1
#
_entry.id   AF-A0A972ARB3-F1
#
_cell.length_a   1.000
_cell.length_b   1.000
_cell.length_c   1.000
_cell.angle_alpha   90.00
_cell.angle_beta   90.00
_cell.angle_gamma   90.00
#
_symmetry.space_group_name_H-M   'P 1'
#
loop_
_entity.id
_entity.type
_entity.pdbx_description
1 polymer ?
#
loop_
_entity_poly.entity_id
_entity_poly.type
_entity_poly.pdbx_seq_one_letter_code
_entity_poly.pdbx_strand_id
1 'polypeptide(L)' 'MANYTRETTVGEILKDPKAVEVIENFSPGITKNPAIKMVKKFKLEKLTRLPQVGLSEEKLDELLKEINEG' A
#
# COMPACT_ATOMS: atom_id res chain seq x y z
N MET A 1 -10.58 13.29 -5.58
CA MET A 1 -9.53 12.89 -4.65
C MET A 1 -9.92 11.53 -4.12
N ALA A 2 -9.12 10.50 -4.39
CA ALA A 2 -9.35 9.21 -3.74
C ALA A 2 -9.07 9.40 -2.25
N ASN A 3 -9.94 8.88 -1.37
CA ASN A 3 -9.75 8.92 0.08
C ASN A 3 -9.36 7.51 0.53
N TYR A 4 -8.09 7.15 0.31
CA TYR A 4 -7.56 5.90 0.83
C TYR A 4 -7.28 6.04 2.32
N THR A 5 -7.62 4.99 3.06
CA THR A 5 -7.44 4.92 4.50
C THR A 5 -6.72 3.63 4.88
N ARG A 6 -6.37 3.50 6.15
CA ARG A 6 -5.79 2.27 6.72
C ARG A 6 -6.69 1.05 6.53
N GLU A 7 -7.99 1.25 6.34
CA GLU A 7 -8.97 0.19 6.11
C GLU A 7 -9.11 -0.22 4.64
N THR A 8 -8.58 0.57 3.72
CA THR A 8 -8.54 0.22 2.30
C THR A 8 -7.75 -1.07 2.11
N THR A 9 -8.26 -1.95 1.24
CA THR A 9 -7.52 -3.17 0.90
C THR A 9 -6.40 -2.88 -0.08
N VAL A 10 -5.31 -3.64 0.02
CA VAL A 10 -4.18 -3.56 -0.92
C VAL A 10 -4.66 -3.70 -2.36
N GLY A 11 -5.59 -4.62 -2.62
CA GLY A 11 -6.13 -4.85 -3.95
C GLY A 11 -6.98 -3.72 -4.51
N GLU A 12 -7.54 -2.84 -3.68
CA GLU A 12 -8.22 -1.62 -4.14
C GLU A 12 -7.21 -0.56 -4.57
N ILE A 13 -6.11 -0.41 -3.83
CA ILE A 13 -5.05 0.55 -4.14
C ILE A 13 -4.31 0.17 -5.41
N LEU A 14 -4.04 -1.12 -5.59
CA LEU A 14 -3.36 -1.63 -6.79
C LEU A 14 -4.19 -1.47 -8.08
N LYS A 15 -5.47 -1.09 -8.00
CA LYS A 15 -6.27 -0.77 -9.18
C LYS A 15 -6.06 0.67 -9.67
N ASP A 16 -5.48 1.54 -8.84
CA ASP A 16 -5.17 2.91 -9.20
C ASP A 16 -3.71 3.00 -9.69
N PRO A 17 -3.49 3.29 -10.98
CA PRO A 17 -2.14 3.43 -11.53
C PRO A 17 -1.31 4.51 -10.84
N LYS A 18 -1.93 5.60 -10.38
CA LYS A 18 -1.22 6.67 -9.66
C LYS A 18 -0.74 6.17 -8.30
N ALA A 19 -1.61 5.47 -7.57
CA ALA A 19 -1.24 4.90 -6.28
C ALA A 19 -0.14 3.84 -6.43
N VAL A 20 -0.20 3.05 -7.50
CA VAL A 20 0.85 2.07 -7.86
C VAL A 20 2.19 2.76 -8.10
N GLU A 21 2.22 3.91 -8.79
CA GLU A 21 3.45 4.67 -9.03
C GLU A 21 4.08 5.15 -7.72
N VAL A 22 3.29 5.73 -6.81
CA VAL A 22 3.76 6.15 -5.48
C VAL A 22 4.30 4.94 -4.69
N ILE A 23 3.59 3.81 -4.69
CA ILE A 23 4.02 2.58 -4.02
C ILE A 23 5.35 2.06 -4.59
N GLU A 24 5.53 2.07 -5.91
CA GLU A 24 6.77 1.64 -6.56
C GLU A 24 7.93 2.59 -6.27
N ASN A 25 7.67 3.90 -6.11
CA ASN A 25 8.70 4.85 -5.67
C ASN A 25 9.11 4.58 -4.20
N PHE A 26 8.14 4.25 -3.35
CA PHE A 26 8.38 3.97 -1.93
C PHE A 26 9.05 2.61 -1.69
N SER A 27 8.68 1.60 -2.48
CA SER A 27 9.22 0.23 -2.40
C SER A 27 9.30 -0.40 -3.79
N PRO A 28 10.43 -0.20 -4.50
CA PRO A 28 10.57 -0.67 -5.87
C PRO A 28 10.38 -2.19 -6.02
N GLY A 29 9.53 -2.57 -6.97
CA GLY A 29 9.24 -3.97 -7.29
C GLY A 29 8.21 -4.65 -6.38
N ILE A 30 7.64 -3.95 -5.39
CA ILE A 30 6.65 -4.55 -4.47
C ILE A 30 5.37 -4.98 -5.19
N THR A 31 4.92 -4.25 -6.21
CA THR A 31 3.70 -4.59 -6.96
C THR A 31 3.90 -5.79 -7.87
N LYS A 32 5.15 -6.13 -8.18
CA LYS A 32 5.55 -7.31 -8.95
C LYS A 32 5.89 -8.51 -8.06
N ASN A 33 6.02 -8.31 -6.74
CA ASN A 33 6.34 -9.37 -5.80
C ASN A 33 5.19 -10.41 -5.75
N PRO A 34 5.46 -11.72 -5.93
CA PRO A 34 4.43 -12.76 -5.83
C PRO A 34 3.58 -12.71 -4.55
N ALA A 35 4.17 -12.26 -3.43
CA ALA A 35 3.49 -12.10 -2.16
C ALA A 35 2.33 -11.09 -2.22
N ILE A 36 2.35 -10.14 -3.16
CA ILE A 36 1.28 -9.14 -3.34
C ILE A 36 -0.07 -9.81 -3.59
N LYS A 37 -0.09 -10.97 -4.25
CA LYS A 37 -1.30 -11.74 -4.54
C LYS A 37 -1.96 -12.28 -3.27
N MET A 38 -1.17 -12.55 -2.23
CA MET A 38 -1.65 -13.01 -0.93
C MET A 38 -2.21 -11.84 -0.12
N VAL A 39 -1.50 -10.71 -0.09
CA VAL A 39 -1.89 -9.55 0.72
C VAL A 39 -2.95 -8.67 0.07
N LYS A 40 -3.30 -8.87 -1.22
CA LYS A 40 -4.33 -8.08 -1.92
C LYS A 40 -5.70 -7.99 -1.22
N LYS A 41 -6.05 -9.00 -0.41
CA LYS A 41 -7.32 -9.04 0.34
C LYS A 41 -7.20 -8.44 1.75
N PHE A 42 -6.00 -8.06 2.17
CA PHE A 42 -5.77 -7.47 3.48
C PHE A 42 -5.93 -5.96 3.42
N LYS A 43 -6.42 -5.41 4.53
CA LYS A 43 -6.37 -3.98 4.82
C LYS A 43 -4.92 -3.53 4.95
N LEU A 44 -4.62 -2.31 4.56
CA LEU A 44 -3.28 -1.71 4.71
C LEU A 44 -2.76 -1.76 6.15
N GLU A 45 -3.61 -1.45 7.13
CA GLU A 45 -3.24 -1.49 8.56
C GLU A 45 -2.74 -2.87 8.97
N LYS A 46 -3.30 -3.94 8.38
CA LYS A 46 -2.88 -5.30 8.73
C LYS A 46 -1.44 -5.56 8.30
N LEU A 47 -0.96 -4.90 7.24
CA LEU A 47 0.41 -5.08 6.75
C LEU A 47 1.46 -4.59 7.72
N THR A 48 1.17 -3.55 8.51
CA THR A 48 2.11 -3.01 9.51
C THR A 48 2.38 -4.00 10.64
N ARG A 49 1.45 -4.94 10.85
CA ARG A 49 1.54 -6.02 11.84
C ARG A 49 2.20 -7.28 11.31
N LEU A 50 2.61 -7.30 10.03
CA LEU A 50 3.26 -8.42 9.39
C LEU A 50 4.78 -8.16 9.31
N PRO A 51 5.61 -8.82 10.14
CA PRO A 51 7.06 -8.58 10.17
C PRO A 51 7.73 -8.78 8.80
N GLN A 52 7.23 -9.73 8.02
CA GLN A 52 7.74 -10.05 6.68
C GLN A 52 7.46 -8.97 5.63
N VAL A 53 6.52 -8.05 5.89
CA VAL A 53 6.23 -6.93 4.98
C VAL A 53 7.18 -5.76 5.26
N GLY A 54 7.67 -5.61 6.48
CA GLY A 54 8.60 -4.54 6.84
C GLY A 54 8.03 -3.12 6.71
N LEU A 55 6.70 -2.98 6.71
CA LEU A 55 6.00 -1.70 6.69
C LEU A 55 5.73 -1.26 8.14
N SER A 56 6.13 -0.06 8.53
CA SER A 56 5.74 0.52 9.83
C SER A 56 4.44 1.33 9.69
N GLU A 57 3.79 1.66 10.82
CA GLU A 57 2.61 2.53 10.79
C GLU A 57 2.92 3.93 10.24
N GLU A 58 4.07 4.50 10.61
CA GLU A 58 4.50 5.81 10.12
C GLU A 58 4.67 5.84 8.60
N LYS A 59 5.31 4.79 8.05
CA LYS A 59 5.47 4.64 6.59
C LYS A 59 4.14 4.45 5.88
N LEU A 60 3.18 3.79 6.53
CA LEU A 60 1.85 3.63 5.97
C LEU A 60 1.11 4.97 5.92
N ASP A 61 1.20 5.78 6.97
CA ASP A 61 0.58 7.11 7.00
C ASP A 61 1.19 8.05 5.97
N GLU A 62 2.52 8.04 5.83
CA GLU A 62 3.23 8.81 4.80
C GLU A 62 2.79 8.38 3.39
N LEU A 63 2.74 7.08 3.12
CA LEU A 63 2.25 6.55 1.85
C LEU A 63 0.80 6.97 1.57
N LEU A 64 -0.10 6.85 2.55
CA LEU A 64 -1.50 7.26 2.40
C LEU A 64 -1.63 8.76 2.14
N LYS A 65 -0.81 9.57 2.80
CA LYS A 65 -0.77 11.01 2.57
C LYS A 65 -0.33 11.32 1.13
N GLU A 66 0.78 10.75 0.68
CA GLU A 66 1.28 10.98 -0.69
C GLU A 66 0.26 10.55 -1.76
N ILE A 67 -0.35 9.38 -1.61
CA ILE A 67 -1.35 8.89 -2.57
C ILE A 67 -2.60 9.80 -2.59
N ASN A 68 -3.05 10.29 -1.44
CA ASN A 68 -4.24 11.12 -1.36
C ASN A 68 -4.00 12.58 -1.81
N GLU A 69 -2.76 13.07 -1.69
CA GLU A 69 -2.36 14.44 -2.10
C GLU A 69 -1.93 14.53 -3.58
N GLY A 70 -1.62 13.42 -4.26
CA GLY A 70 -1.18 13.34 -5.67
C GLY A 70 -2.26 13.17 -6.76
#